data_AF-A0A843J623-F1
#
_entry.id   AF-A0A843J623-F1
#
_cell.length_a   1.000
_cell.length_b   1.000
_cell.length_c   1.000
_cell.angle_alpha   90.00
_cell.angle_beta   90.00
_cell.angle_gamma   90.00
#
_symmetry.space_group_name_H-M   'P 1'
#
loop_
_entity.id
_entity.type
_entity.pdbx_description
1 polymer ?
#
loop_
_entity_poly.entity_id
_entity_poly.type
_entity_poly.pdbx_seq_one_letter_code
_entity_poly.pdbx_strand_id
1 'polypeptide(L)'
;SVCGDTVDVEAVYEPAYYDLVFFVDDVKYAEKRVDPDEDFDLPEVPAKEDYVGEWTYTVIDGNSARIDAVYTPVTYLLRFFADGEMIAERAASPGSDVDVPAVPAKEGYKGEWQYEDLGDHVAAVEAVYEPAYYDLVFFVDDVKYAEKRVDPDEDFDLPEVPAKKGFDGEWAYTVIDGNSARIDAVYNPAKKFKLTFYVDDEKYAECEVADENDLENIPEVPKREDCAGEWQYVQTGECSADMFAVYTPREYRLSFYVDGEKYAEAIVTSAEDKAVIPRVPRRKGFSGEWVYEDSDDENVIVTAVYTAK
;
A
#
# COMPACT_ATOMS: atom_id res chain seq x y z
N SER A 1 -64.72 -62.63 -93.90
CA SER A 1 -64.52 -61.86 -92.66
C SER A 1 -63.23 -62.26 -92.02
N VAL A 2 -62.49 -61.23 -91.64
CA VAL A 2 -61.23 -61.21 -90.91
C VAL A 2 -61.39 -61.88 -89.54
N CYS A 3 -60.40 -62.63 -89.09
CA CYS A 3 -60.05 -62.68 -87.68
C CYS A 3 -58.55 -62.38 -87.63
N GLY A 4 -58.22 -61.21 -87.11
CA GLY A 4 -56.88 -60.66 -87.10
C GLY A 4 -56.09 -61.24 -85.95
N ASP A 5 -54.87 -61.65 -86.24
CA ASP A 5 -53.90 -61.96 -85.21
C ASP A 5 -53.59 -60.67 -84.44
N THR A 6 -53.80 -60.72 -83.12
CA THR A 6 -53.43 -59.63 -82.22
C THR A 6 -51.94 -59.80 -81.96
N VAL A 7 -51.13 -58.82 -82.37
CA VAL A 7 -49.71 -58.78 -82.06
C VAL A 7 -49.56 -58.06 -80.74
N ASP A 8 -49.20 -58.80 -79.70
CA ASP A 8 -48.73 -58.21 -78.45
C ASP A 8 -47.30 -57.70 -78.66
N VAL A 9 -47.11 -56.39 -78.47
CA VAL A 9 -45.80 -55.76 -78.45
C VAL A 9 -45.46 -55.52 -76.99
N GLU A 10 -44.64 -56.41 -76.42
CA GLU A 10 -44.04 -56.17 -75.10
C GLU A 10 -42.85 -55.24 -75.28
N ALA A 11 -42.90 -54.06 -74.66
CA ALA A 11 -41.73 -53.21 -74.54
C ALA A 11 -40.77 -53.83 -73.52
N VAL A 12 -39.58 -54.20 -73.99
CA VAL A 12 -38.48 -54.62 -73.11
C VAL A 12 -37.73 -53.37 -72.68
N TYR A 13 -37.79 -53.06 -71.39
CA TYR A 13 -37.01 -51.99 -70.78
C TYR A 13 -35.75 -52.61 -70.19
N GLU A 14 -34.58 -52.18 -70.65
CA GLU A 14 -33.32 -52.48 -69.97
C GLU A 14 -33.17 -51.50 -68.78
N PRO A 15 -32.82 -51.97 -67.58
CA PRO A 15 -32.56 -51.07 -66.46
C PRO A 15 -31.43 -50.12 -66.84
N ALA A 16 -31.69 -48.82 -66.71
CA ALA A 16 -30.64 -47.81 -66.80
C ALA A 16 -29.72 -48.00 -65.60
N TYR A 17 -28.41 -47.85 -65.78
CA TYR A 17 -27.46 -47.85 -64.66
C TYR A 17 -26.64 -46.58 -64.69
N TYR A 18 -26.19 -46.14 -63.50
CA TYR A 18 -25.17 -45.10 -63.37
C TYR A 18 -23.83 -45.71 -62.98
N ASP A 19 -22.78 -45.38 -63.72
CA ASP A 19 -21.39 -45.72 -63.40
C ASP A 19 -20.76 -44.55 -62.61
N LEU A 20 -20.45 -44.77 -61.34
CA LEU A 20 -19.85 -43.80 -60.42
C LEU A 20 -18.38 -44.19 -60.18
N VAL A 21 -17.45 -43.26 -60.40
CA VAL A 21 -16.02 -43.48 -60.11
C VAL A 21 -15.53 -42.46 -59.09
N PHE A 22 -15.08 -42.94 -57.95
CA PHE A 22 -14.64 -42.14 -56.80
C PHE A 22 -13.14 -41.88 -56.85
N PHE A 23 -12.73 -40.64 -56.59
CA PHE A 23 -11.35 -40.19 -56.60
C PHE A 23 -11.00 -39.46 -55.31
N VAL A 24 -9.79 -39.71 -54.81
CA VAL A 24 -9.20 -39.04 -53.64
C VAL A 24 -7.84 -38.54 -54.07
N ASP A 25 -7.60 -37.23 -53.97
CA ASP A 25 -6.37 -36.58 -54.44
C ASP A 25 -6.00 -37.03 -55.88
N ASP A 26 -6.99 -37.03 -56.79
CA ASP A 26 -6.92 -37.47 -58.19
C ASP A 26 -6.59 -38.95 -58.45
N VAL A 27 -6.52 -39.78 -57.40
CA VAL A 27 -6.31 -41.23 -57.51
C VAL A 27 -7.64 -41.96 -57.40
N LYS A 28 -7.90 -42.92 -58.29
CA LYS A 28 -9.10 -43.76 -58.24
C LYS A 28 -9.14 -44.50 -56.90
N TYR A 29 -10.17 -44.22 -56.11
CA TYR A 29 -10.42 -44.81 -54.80
C TYR A 29 -11.36 -46.01 -54.91
N ALA A 30 -12.48 -45.84 -55.61
CA ALA A 30 -13.50 -46.87 -55.76
C ALA A 30 -14.30 -46.67 -57.05
N GLU A 31 -15.08 -47.67 -57.44
CA GLU A 31 -16.11 -47.54 -58.48
C GLU A 31 -17.37 -48.29 -58.06
N LYS A 32 -18.53 -47.80 -58.48
CA LYS A 32 -19.82 -48.40 -58.17
C LYS A 32 -20.75 -48.25 -59.36
N ARG A 33 -21.47 -49.32 -59.70
CA ARG A 33 -22.57 -49.29 -60.67
C ARG A 33 -23.89 -49.40 -59.90
N VAL A 34 -24.79 -48.45 -60.11
CA VAL A 34 -26.03 -48.33 -59.33
C VAL A 34 -27.26 -48.31 -60.23
N ASP A 35 -28.33 -48.94 -59.76
CA ASP A 35 -29.66 -48.86 -60.37
C ASP A 35 -30.35 -47.58 -59.88
N PRO A 36 -30.85 -46.69 -60.76
CA PRO A 36 -31.51 -45.45 -60.37
C PRO A 36 -32.80 -45.66 -59.58
N ASP A 37 -33.41 -46.84 -59.68
CA ASP A 37 -34.67 -47.16 -59.01
C ASP A 37 -34.44 -47.81 -57.62
N GLU A 38 -33.18 -48.02 -57.22
CA GLU A 38 -32.81 -48.55 -55.91
C GLU A 38 -32.01 -47.53 -55.08
N ASP A 39 -32.26 -47.50 -53.76
CA ASP A 39 -31.42 -46.75 -52.84
C ASP A 39 -30.02 -47.38 -52.75
N PHE A 40 -28.99 -46.55 -52.68
CA PHE A 40 -27.62 -47.00 -52.51
C PHE A 40 -26.82 -46.08 -51.58
N ASP A 41 -25.96 -46.67 -50.77
CA ASP A 41 -25.03 -45.91 -49.93
C ASP A 41 -23.76 -45.52 -50.70
N LEU A 42 -23.24 -44.33 -50.42
CA LEU A 42 -21.89 -43.94 -50.83
C LEU A 42 -20.87 -44.57 -49.88
N PRO A 43 -19.64 -44.89 -50.35
CA PRO A 43 -18.56 -45.23 -49.43
C PRO A 43 -18.26 -44.06 -48.50
N GLU A 44 -17.75 -44.34 -47.31
CA GLU A 44 -17.24 -43.28 -46.43
C GLU A 44 -16.10 -42.51 -47.12
N VAL A 45 -16.08 -41.19 -46.92
CA VAL A 45 -14.97 -40.36 -47.39
C VAL A 45 -13.73 -40.76 -46.59
N PRO A 46 -12.60 -41.11 -47.22
CA PRO A 46 -11.40 -41.47 -46.47
C PRO A 46 -10.96 -40.36 -45.53
N ALA A 47 -10.67 -40.73 -44.28
CA ALA A 47 -10.22 -39.78 -43.27
C ALA A 47 -8.89 -39.14 -43.69
N LYS A 48 -8.78 -37.82 -43.48
CA LYS A 48 -7.57 -37.03 -43.67
C LYS A 48 -7.39 -36.23 -42.38
N GLU A 49 -6.28 -36.46 -41.69
CA GLU A 49 -5.95 -35.78 -40.43
C GLU A 49 -6.10 -34.27 -40.62
N ASP A 50 -6.78 -33.59 -39.69
CA ASP A 50 -7.02 -32.14 -39.72
C ASP A 50 -7.90 -31.61 -40.87
N TYR A 51 -8.63 -32.48 -41.58
CA TYR A 51 -9.60 -32.07 -42.60
C TYR A 51 -10.95 -32.78 -42.43
N VAL A 52 -12.02 -32.07 -42.77
CA VAL A 52 -13.35 -32.64 -42.97
C VAL A 52 -13.53 -32.92 -44.47
N GLY A 53 -13.84 -34.17 -44.82
CA GLY A 53 -13.99 -34.61 -46.21
C GLY A 53 -15.46 -34.77 -46.61
N GLU A 54 -15.80 -34.34 -47.83
CA GLU A 54 -17.12 -34.54 -48.44
C GLU A 54 -16.98 -35.03 -49.89
N TRP A 55 -17.95 -35.83 -50.35
CA TRP A 55 -18.03 -36.21 -51.77
C TRP A 55 -18.69 -35.11 -52.58
N THR A 56 -18.08 -34.74 -53.69
CA THR A 56 -18.68 -33.89 -54.73
C THR A 56 -18.76 -34.66 -56.03
N TYR A 57 -19.69 -34.32 -56.92
CA TYR A 57 -19.86 -35.05 -58.17
C TYR A 57 -19.85 -34.14 -59.38
N THR A 58 -19.33 -34.68 -60.49
CA THR A 58 -19.37 -34.09 -61.82
C THR A 58 -19.96 -35.11 -62.78
N VAL A 59 -21.09 -34.77 -63.40
CA VAL A 59 -21.72 -35.61 -64.43
C VAL A 59 -20.83 -35.60 -65.67
N ILE A 60 -20.40 -36.79 -66.11
CA ILE A 60 -19.58 -36.97 -67.32
C ILE A 60 -20.49 -37.09 -68.53
N ASP A 61 -21.52 -37.94 -68.42
CA ASP A 61 -22.55 -38.15 -69.43
C ASP A 61 -23.86 -38.60 -68.77
N GLY A 62 -24.88 -38.92 -69.57
CA GLY A 62 -26.22 -39.27 -69.09
C GLY A 62 -26.28 -40.50 -68.17
N ASN A 63 -25.21 -41.29 -68.07
CA ASN A 63 -25.14 -42.52 -67.28
C ASN A 63 -23.85 -42.64 -66.44
N SER A 64 -23.03 -41.60 -66.35
CA SER A 64 -21.73 -41.67 -65.67
C SER A 64 -21.39 -40.40 -64.90
N ALA A 65 -20.83 -40.55 -63.70
CA ALA A 65 -20.34 -39.44 -62.90
C ALA A 65 -18.97 -39.72 -62.28
N ARG A 66 -18.14 -38.68 -62.24
CA ARG A 66 -16.92 -38.64 -61.43
C ARG A 66 -17.28 -38.10 -60.05
N ILE A 67 -16.85 -38.78 -59.00
CA ILE A 67 -17.04 -38.36 -57.60
C ILE A 67 -15.68 -38.02 -57.01
N ASP A 68 -15.47 -36.80 -56.53
CA ASP A 68 -14.21 -36.31 -55.97
C ASP A 68 -14.36 -36.05 -54.46
N ALA A 69 -13.42 -36.53 -53.66
CA ALA A 69 -13.30 -36.16 -52.26
C ALA A 69 -12.74 -34.74 -52.16
N VAL A 70 -13.49 -33.83 -51.53
CA VAL A 70 -13.07 -32.46 -51.24
C VAL A 70 -12.82 -32.34 -49.75
N TYR A 71 -11.63 -31.88 -49.38
CA TYR A 71 -11.19 -31.74 -48.00
C TYR A 71 -11.11 -30.27 -47.61
N THR A 72 -11.82 -29.92 -46.53
CA THR A 72 -11.77 -28.59 -45.92
C THR A 72 -10.98 -28.65 -44.62
N PRO A 73 -9.97 -27.78 -44.41
CA PRO A 73 -9.22 -27.75 -43.16
C PRO A 73 -10.14 -27.53 -41.96
N VAL A 74 -9.89 -28.29 -40.90
CA VAL A 74 -10.49 -28.04 -39.60
C VAL A 74 -10.08 -26.66 -39.10
N THR A 75 -10.99 -25.96 -38.42
CA THR A 75 -10.70 -24.66 -37.79
C THR A 75 -10.68 -24.84 -36.28
N TYR A 76 -9.58 -24.42 -35.66
CA TYR A 76 -9.41 -24.38 -34.22
C TYR A 76 -9.72 -22.99 -33.68
N LEU A 77 -10.41 -22.92 -32.54
CA LEU A 77 -10.78 -21.70 -31.85
C LEU A 77 -10.00 -21.57 -30.53
N LEU A 78 -9.20 -20.51 -30.41
CA LEU A 78 -8.44 -20.17 -29.20
C LEU A 78 -9.11 -18.98 -28.52
N ARG A 79 -9.46 -19.13 -27.24
CA ARG A 79 -10.03 -18.05 -26.42
C ARG A 79 -9.06 -17.68 -25.32
N PHE A 80 -8.65 -16.41 -25.28
CA PHE A 80 -7.68 -15.89 -24.34
C PHE A 80 -8.40 -15.21 -23.17
N PHE A 81 -8.08 -15.62 -21.95
CA PHE A 81 -8.69 -15.12 -20.72
C PHE A 81 -7.64 -14.54 -19.77
N ALA A 82 -7.86 -13.34 -19.26
CA ALA A 82 -7.03 -12.76 -18.19
C ALA A 82 -7.91 -12.35 -17.01
N ASP A 83 -7.53 -12.75 -15.80
CA ASP A 83 -8.31 -12.54 -14.57
C ASP A 83 -9.81 -12.95 -14.72
N GLY A 84 -10.07 -14.02 -15.48
CA GLY A 84 -11.42 -14.55 -15.73
C GLY A 84 -12.21 -13.88 -16.86
N GLU A 85 -11.67 -12.83 -17.49
CA GLU A 85 -12.33 -12.12 -18.60
C GLU A 85 -11.73 -12.51 -19.95
N MET A 86 -12.59 -12.76 -20.94
CA MET A 86 -12.14 -13.03 -22.31
C MET A 86 -11.61 -11.75 -22.96
N ILE A 87 -10.31 -11.71 -23.25
CA ILE A 87 -9.67 -10.53 -23.85
C ILE A 87 -9.53 -10.64 -25.36
N ALA A 88 -9.52 -11.87 -25.90
CA ALA A 88 -9.35 -12.11 -27.32
C ALA A 88 -9.88 -13.50 -27.72
N GLU A 89 -10.25 -13.62 -28.99
CA GLU A 89 -10.55 -14.89 -29.65
C GLU A 89 -9.75 -14.94 -30.97
N ARG A 90 -9.24 -16.11 -31.33
CA ARG A 90 -8.51 -16.38 -32.57
C ARG A 90 -9.01 -17.68 -33.18
N ALA A 91 -9.16 -17.68 -34.51
CA ALA A 91 -9.42 -18.89 -35.26
C ALA A 91 -8.19 -19.21 -36.12
N ALA A 92 -7.80 -20.48 -36.17
CA ALA A 92 -6.62 -20.92 -36.90
C ALA A 92 -6.83 -22.29 -37.51
N SER A 93 -6.30 -22.49 -38.72
CA SER A 93 -6.19 -23.83 -39.30
C SER A 93 -4.90 -24.50 -38.81
N PRO A 94 -4.88 -25.83 -38.73
CA PRO A 94 -3.70 -26.58 -38.31
C PRO A 94 -2.46 -26.21 -39.16
N GLY A 95 -1.32 -26.05 -38.48
CA GLY A 95 -0.07 -25.62 -39.09
C GLY A 95 0.03 -24.12 -39.45
N SER A 96 -0.99 -23.31 -39.14
CA SER A 96 -0.95 -21.86 -39.35
C SER A 96 -0.35 -21.12 -38.15
N ASP A 97 0.42 -20.07 -38.41
CA ASP A 97 0.85 -19.14 -37.36
C ASP A 97 -0.35 -18.37 -36.80
N VAL A 98 -0.40 -18.24 -35.47
CA VAL A 98 -1.44 -17.48 -34.78
C VAL A 98 -0.83 -16.25 -34.12
N ASP A 99 -1.42 -15.08 -34.37
CA ASP A 99 -1.10 -13.86 -33.66
C ASP A 99 -1.67 -13.92 -32.23
N VAL A 100 -0.84 -14.43 -31.32
CA VAL A 100 -1.14 -14.56 -29.89
C VAL A 100 -1.01 -13.17 -29.24
N PRO A 101 -2.04 -12.68 -28.53
CA PRO A 101 -1.96 -11.40 -27.83
C PRO A 101 -0.88 -11.43 -26.75
N ALA A 102 -0.29 -10.27 -26.45
CA ALA A 102 0.56 -10.15 -25.27
C ALA A 102 -0.24 -10.47 -24.01
N VAL A 103 0.40 -11.13 -23.04
CA VAL A 103 -0.18 -11.31 -21.70
C VAL A 103 -0.39 -9.92 -21.09
N PRO A 104 -1.60 -9.58 -20.61
CA PRO A 104 -1.82 -8.30 -19.96
C PRO A 104 -0.85 -8.08 -18.80
N ALA A 105 -0.35 -6.85 -18.65
CA ALA A 105 0.55 -6.52 -17.57
C ALA A 105 -0.22 -6.45 -16.25
N LYS A 106 0.33 -7.08 -15.22
CA LYS A 106 -0.17 -7.02 -13.84
C LYS A 106 0.99 -6.58 -12.95
N GLU A 107 0.83 -5.46 -12.27
CA GLU A 107 1.90 -4.85 -11.46
C GLU A 107 2.35 -5.79 -10.34
N GLY A 108 3.66 -6.01 -10.20
CA GLY A 108 4.20 -6.96 -9.24
C GLY A 108 4.10 -8.42 -9.67
N TYR A 109 3.67 -8.74 -10.89
CA TYR A 109 3.48 -10.11 -11.36
C TYR A 109 4.18 -10.39 -12.69
N LYS A 110 4.65 -11.63 -12.86
CA LYS A 110 5.06 -12.16 -14.16
C LYS A 110 3.92 -13.02 -14.72
N GLY A 111 3.37 -12.59 -15.86
CA GLY A 111 2.28 -13.28 -16.54
C GLY A 111 2.79 -14.21 -17.65
N GLU A 112 2.20 -15.41 -17.74
CA GLU A 112 2.41 -16.35 -18.85
C GLU A 112 1.07 -16.94 -19.31
N TRP A 113 0.97 -17.30 -20.59
CA TRP A 113 -0.20 -17.99 -21.12
C TRP A 113 -0.13 -19.48 -20.80
N GLN A 114 -1.18 -20.03 -20.20
CA GLN A 114 -1.38 -21.45 -19.99
C GLN A 114 -2.48 -21.98 -20.91
N TYR A 115 -2.21 -23.09 -21.59
CA TYR A 115 -3.12 -23.69 -22.56
C TYR A 115 -3.91 -24.86 -21.95
N GLU A 116 -5.21 -24.89 -22.21
CA GLU A 116 -6.11 -26.00 -21.90
C GLU A 116 -6.94 -26.38 -23.14
N ASP A 117 -6.82 -27.62 -23.60
CA ASP A 117 -7.65 -28.18 -24.68
C ASP A 117 -9.04 -28.52 -24.14
N LEU A 118 -10.07 -27.92 -24.74
CA LEU A 118 -11.48 -28.13 -24.36
C LEU A 118 -12.17 -29.15 -25.27
N GLY A 119 -11.47 -29.72 -26.26
CA GLY A 119 -12.05 -30.60 -27.26
C GLY A 119 -12.81 -29.85 -28.35
N ASP A 120 -13.31 -30.60 -29.33
CA ASP A 120 -14.08 -30.09 -30.48
C ASP A 120 -13.39 -28.91 -31.21
N HIS A 121 -12.06 -28.95 -31.28
CA HIS A 121 -11.22 -27.91 -31.88
C HIS A 121 -11.32 -26.55 -31.16
N VAL A 122 -11.60 -26.55 -29.85
CA VAL A 122 -11.63 -25.35 -29.01
C VAL A 122 -10.61 -25.48 -27.89
N ALA A 123 -9.89 -24.40 -27.60
CA ALA A 123 -9.03 -24.32 -26.43
C ALA A 123 -9.19 -23.00 -25.69
N ALA A 124 -9.04 -23.07 -24.37
CA ALA A 124 -8.87 -21.91 -23.50
C ALA A 124 -7.39 -21.64 -23.29
N VAL A 125 -7.03 -20.36 -23.27
CA VAL A 125 -5.68 -19.88 -22.99
C VAL A 125 -5.78 -18.87 -21.86
N GLU A 126 -5.40 -19.27 -20.65
CA GLU A 126 -5.55 -18.46 -19.44
C GLU A 126 -4.23 -17.77 -19.08
N ALA A 127 -4.30 -16.50 -18.68
CA ALA A 127 -3.16 -15.78 -18.14
C ALA A 127 -2.95 -16.24 -16.69
N VAL A 128 -1.80 -16.85 -16.42
CA VAL A 128 -1.37 -17.22 -15.07
C VAL A 128 -0.34 -16.20 -14.62
N TYR A 129 -0.54 -15.67 -13.41
CA TYR A 129 0.32 -14.66 -12.82
C TYR A 129 1.05 -15.21 -11.61
N GLU A 130 2.38 -15.21 -11.67
CA GLU A 130 3.23 -15.54 -10.53
C GLU A 130 3.71 -14.27 -9.83
N PRO A 131 3.60 -14.17 -8.48
CA PRO A 131 4.09 -13.01 -7.74
C PRO A 131 5.57 -12.81 -7.98
N ALA A 132 5.92 -11.60 -8.41
CA ALA A 132 7.30 -11.16 -8.56
C ALA A 132 7.76 -10.62 -7.19
N TYR A 133 8.14 -11.53 -6.29
CA TYR A 133 8.63 -11.20 -4.95
C TYR A 133 9.74 -10.15 -4.97
N TYR A 134 9.76 -9.29 -3.94
CA TYR A 134 10.83 -8.32 -3.72
C TYR A 134 11.78 -8.79 -2.62
N ASP A 135 13.07 -8.88 -2.93
CA ASP A 135 14.12 -9.17 -1.95
C ASP A 135 14.75 -7.87 -1.44
N LEU A 136 14.52 -7.55 -0.16
CA LEU A 136 15.03 -6.37 0.52
C LEU A 136 16.17 -6.77 1.44
N VAL A 137 17.35 -6.16 1.26
CA VAL A 137 18.51 -6.42 2.15
C VAL A 137 18.94 -5.12 2.81
N PHE A 138 18.87 -5.10 4.14
CA PHE A 138 19.14 -3.94 4.97
C PHE A 138 20.60 -3.95 5.43
N PHE A 139 21.25 -2.78 5.40
CA PHE A 139 22.64 -2.58 5.77
C PHE A 139 22.80 -1.41 6.73
N VAL A 140 23.70 -1.58 7.69
CA VAL A 140 24.09 -0.55 8.66
C VAL A 140 25.59 -0.47 8.66
N ASP A 141 26.14 0.71 8.36
CA ASP A 141 27.60 0.91 8.20
C ASP A 141 28.23 -0.17 7.28
N ASP A 142 27.60 -0.43 6.13
CA ASP A 142 27.96 -1.45 5.12
C ASP A 142 27.93 -2.92 5.58
N VAL A 143 27.40 -3.20 6.77
CA VAL A 143 27.22 -4.57 7.28
C VAL A 143 25.75 -4.98 7.15
N LYS A 144 25.51 -6.20 6.63
CA LYS A 144 24.16 -6.76 6.53
C LYS A 144 23.51 -6.80 7.91
N TYR A 145 22.39 -6.09 8.05
CA TYR A 145 21.61 -5.99 9.28
C TYR A 145 20.42 -6.95 9.27
N ALA A 146 19.67 -6.98 8.18
CA ALA A 146 18.49 -7.82 8.02
C ALA A 146 18.22 -8.13 6.55
N GLU A 147 17.34 -9.11 6.28
CA GLU A 147 16.78 -9.34 4.96
C GLU A 147 15.29 -9.66 5.09
N LYS A 148 14.52 -9.30 4.08
CA LYS A 148 13.09 -9.56 4.00
C LYS A 148 12.70 -9.84 2.56
N ARG A 149 11.93 -10.90 2.37
CA ARG A 149 11.27 -11.20 1.10
C ARG A 149 9.81 -10.79 1.21
N VAL A 150 9.34 -10.00 0.26
CA VAL A 150 8.02 -9.34 0.30
C VAL A 150 7.18 -9.82 -0.88
N ASP A 151 5.94 -10.22 -0.60
CA ASP A 151 4.93 -10.49 -1.61
C ASP A 151 4.33 -9.15 -2.10
N PRO A 152 4.19 -8.91 -3.41
CA PRO A 152 3.60 -7.69 -3.95
C PRO A 152 2.19 -7.37 -3.42
N ASP A 153 1.42 -8.36 -2.97
CA ASP A 153 0.05 -8.18 -2.47
C ASP A 153 -0.04 -8.04 -0.94
N GLU A 154 1.07 -8.14 -0.22
CA GLU A 154 1.10 -8.04 1.24
C GLU A 154 1.72 -6.73 1.72
N ASP A 155 0.99 -6.01 2.58
CA ASP A 155 1.55 -4.89 3.33
C ASP A 155 2.65 -5.38 4.28
N PHE A 156 3.70 -4.59 4.41
CA PHE A 156 4.85 -4.97 5.22
C PHE A 156 5.49 -3.77 5.92
N ASP A 157 5.86 -3.96 7.19
CA ASP A 157 6.65 -2.97 7.92
C ASP A 157 8.15 -3.13 7.67
N LEU A 158 8.86 -2.00 7.65
CA LEU A 158 10.31 -1.97 7.71
C LEU A 158 10.79 -2.15 9.17
N PRO A 159 11.94 -2.78 9.40
CA PRO A 159 12.54 -2.80 10.73
C PRO A 159 12.87 -1.37 11.20
N GLU A 160 12.92 -1.15 12.51
CA GLU A 160 13.44 0.11 13.04
C GLU A 160 14.90 0.31 12.64
N VAL A 161 15.27 1.56 12.32
CA VAL A 161 16.67 1.93 12.05
C VAL A 161 17.44 1.83 13.36
N PRO A 162 18.56 1.09 13.44
CA PRO A 162 19.32 0.97 14.68
C PRO A 162 19.76 2.33 15.23
N ALA A 163 19.59 2.55 16.52
CA ALA A 163 19.94 3.83 17.14
C ALA A 163 21.45 4.10 17.08
N LYS A 164 21.83 5.32 16.68
CA LYS A 164 23.23 5.80 16.67
C LYS A 164 23.31 7.11 17.45
N LYS A 165 24.07 7.12 18.55
CA LYS A 165 24.11 8.26 19.49
C LYS A 165 24.46 9.57 18.78
N GLY A 166 23.58 10.57 18.90
CA GLY A 166 23.77 11.90 18.32
C GLY A 166 23.37 12.01 16.84
N PHE A 167 22.71 10.99 16.29
CA PHE A 167 22.24 10.95 14.92
C PHE A 167 20.79 10.49 14.86
N ASP A 168 20.03 11.08 13.94
CA ASP A 168 18.74 10.58 13.49
C ASP A 168 18.98 9.67 12.29
N GLY A 169 18.43 8.45 12.34
CA GLY A 169 18.61 7.42 11.32
C GLY A 169 17.37 7.28 10.44
N GLU A 170 17.58 7.11 9.13
CA GLU A 170 16.53 6.81 8.16
C GLU A 170 16.97 5.69 7.20
N TRP A 171 16.02 4.94 6.66
CA TRP A 171 16.32 3.97 5.60
C TRP A 171 16.32 4.67 4.24
N ALA A 172 17.41 4.51 3.49
CA ALA A 172 17.50 4.90 2.08
C ALA A 172 17.58 3.64 1.22
N TYR A 173 16.86 3.58 0.11
CA TYR A 173 16.85 2.41 -0.77
C TYR A 173 17.51 2.69 -2.11
N THR A 174 18.15 1.65 -2.66
CA THR A 174 18.69 1.59 -4.01
C THR A 174 18.17 0.33 -4.68
N VAL A 175 17.44 0.49 -5.77
CA VAL A 175 16.95 -0.62 -6.59
C VAL A 175 18.14 -1.28 -7.30
N ILE A 176 18.33 -2.58 -7.10
CA ILE A 176 19.40 -3.37 -7.72
C ILE A 176 18.91 -3.90 -9.07
N ASP A 177 17.74 -4.54 -9.07
CA ASP A 177 17.01 -5.02 -10.22
C ASP A 177 15.52 -4.84 -9.96
N GLY A 178 14.66 -5.14 -10.96
CA GLY A 178 13.22 -4.92 -10.86
C GLY A 178 12.53 -5.62 -9.68
N ASN A 179 13.23 -6.51 -8.96
CA ASN A 179 12.72 -7.34 -7.88
C ASN A 179 13.60 -7.32 -6.62
N SER A 180 14.63 -6.48 -6.55
CA SER A 180 15.57 -6.49 -5.42
C SER A 180 16.02 -5.08 -5.08
N ALA A 181 16.08 -4.77 -3.78
CA ALA A 181 16.59 -3.49 -3.30
C ALA A 181 17.60 -3.68 -2.18
N ARG A 182 18.68 -2.90 -2.25
CA ARG A 182 19.55 -2.64 -1.11
C ARG A 182 18.97 -1.48 -0.31
N ILE A 183 18.91 -1.62 1.00
CA ILE A 183 18.42 -0.59 1.90
C ILE A 183 19.54 -0.26 2.90
N ASP A 184 19.99 0.99 2.92
CA ASP A 184 21.08 1.48 3.77
C ASP A 184 20.55 2.38 4.88
N ALA A 185 21.03 2.20 6.10
CA ALA A 185 20.81 3.15 7.19
C ALA A 185 21.65 4.40 6.93
N VAL A 186 20.98 5.53 6.76
CA VAL A 186 21.60 6.85 6.63
C VAL A 186 21.44 7.59 7.95
N TYR A 187 22.55 8.07 8.50
CA TYR A 187 22.58 8.75 9.78
C TYR A 187 22.95 10.23 9.58
N ASN A 188 22.01 11.10 9.89
CA ASN A 188 22.21 12.55 9.89
C ASN A 188 22.40 13.04 11.33
N PRO A 189 23.28 14.02 11.61
CA PRO A 189 23.42 14.57 12.95
C PRO A 189 22.05 15.00 13.48
N ALA A 190 21.71 14.53 14.68
CA ALA A 190 20.43 14.86 15.27
C ALA A 190 20.32 16.38 15.40
N LYS A 191 19.18 16.94 14.99
CA LYS A 191 18.94 18.37 15.20
C LYS A 191 19.02 18.63 16.70
N LYS A 192 19.82 19.62 17.08
CA LYS A 192 19.92 20.08 18.47
C LYS A 192 19.35 21.48 18.57
N PHE A 193 18.72 21.75 19.70
CA PHE A 193 18.17 23.05 20.01
C PHE A 193 19.11 23.82 20.93
N LYS A 194 19.58 24.98 20.49
CA LYS A 194 20.50 25.82 21.25
C LYS A 194 19.75 26.78 22.17
N LEU A 195 20.04 26.73 23.46
CA LEU A 195 19.50 27.66 24.46
C LEU A 195 20.58 28.59 24.98
N THR A 196 20.33 29.89 24.95
CA THR A 196 21.22 30.92 25.52
C THR A 196 20.53 31.62 26.68
N PHE A 197 21.16 31.66 27.84
CA PHE A 197 20.58 32.19 29.07
C PHE A 197 21.13 33.56 29.38
N TYR A 198 20.28 34.51 29.77
CA TYR A 198 20.63 35.90 30.06
C TYR A 198 20.12 36.36 31.42
N VAL A 199 20.97 37.07 32.16
CA VAL A 199 20.63 37.70 33.43
C VAL A 199 21.05 39.16 33.33
N ASP A 200 20.12 40.08 33.58
CA ASP A 200 20.34 41.53 33.34
C ASP A 200 20.90 41.84 31.94
N ASP A 201 20.36 41.17 30.92
CA ASP A 201 20.78 41.27 29.51
C ASP A 201 22.24 40.83 29.23
N GLU A 202 22.94 40.26 30.22
CA GLU A 202 24.26 39.66 30.05
C GLU A 202 24.18 38.14 29.91
N LYS A 203 24.99 37.57 29.00
CA LYS A 203 25.03 36.11 28.79
C LYS A 203 25.52 35.41 30.06
N TYR A 204 24.64 34.59 30.62
CA TYR A 204 24.87 33.78 31.81
C TYR A 204 25.41 32.38 31.46
N ALA A 205 24.75 31.68 30.53
CA ALA A 205 25.09 30.31 30.15
C ALA A 205 24.61 29.98 28.73
N GLU A 206 25.02 28.83 28.22
CA GLU A 206 24.58 28.27 26.95
C GLU A 206 24.59 26.74 27.02
N CYS A 207 23.57 26.08 26.46
CA CYS A 207 23.54 24.64 26.30
C CYS A 207 22.84 24.22 24.99
N GLU A 208 22.96 22.94 24.65
CA GLU A 208 22.23 22.30 23.56
C GLU A 208 21.37 21.18 24.15
N VAL A 209 20.11 21.12 23.74
CA VAL A 209 19.12 20.12 24.15
C VAL A 209 18.55 19.41 22.92
N ALA A 210 17.82 18.30 23.10
CA ALA A 210 17.27 17.54 21.97
C ALA A 210 16.22 18.34 21.20
N ASP A 211 15.32 19.00 21.92
CA ASP A 211 14.30 19.89 21.37
C ASP A 211 13.91 20.97 22.41
N GLU A 212 13.07 21.92 22.01
CA GLU A 212 12.67 23.07 22.84
C GLU A 212 11.97 22.70 24.17
N ASN A 213 11.47 21.47 24.31
CA ASN A 213 10.78 20.99 25.51
C ASN A 213 11.71 20.24 26.48
N ASP A 214 12.92 19.87 26.05
CA ASP A 214 13.91 19.16 26.87
C ASP A 214 14.61 20.13 27.83
N LEU A 215 13.86 20.58 28.85
CA LEU A 215 14.28 21.60 29.81
C LEU A 215 14.67 21.03 31.18
N GLU A 216 14.79 19.71 31.32
CA GLU A 216 15.07 19.07 32.62
C GLU A 216 16.46 19.41 33.18
N ASN A 217 17.44 19.63 32.29
CA ASN A 217 18.84 19.83 32.64
C ASN A 217 19.36 21.23 32.26
N ILE A 218 18.50 22.25 32.31
CA ILE A 218 18.90 23.65 32.09
C ILE A 218 19.47 24.27 33.37
N PRO A 219 20.27 25.34 33.26
CA PRO A 219 20.74 26.09 34.42
C PRO A 219 19.57 26.59 35.28
N GLU A 220 19.71 26.52 36.61
CA GLU A 220 18.76 27.15 37.53
C GLU A 220 18.81 28.69 37.38
N VAL A 221 17.67 29.35 37.58
CA VAL A 221 17.63 30.82 37.61
C VAL A 221 18.43 31.30 38.82
N PRO A 222 19.41 32.21 38.65
CA PRO A 222 20.17 32.75 39.79
C PRO A 222 19.25 33.37 40.83
N LYS A 223 19.53 33.13 42.13
CA LYS A 223 18.70 33.67 43.21
C LYS A 223 18.87 35.18 43.35
N ARG A 224 17.75 35.90 43.54
CA ARG A 224 17.71 37.29 44.02
C ARG A 224 16.94 37.37 45.32
N GLU A 225 17.42 38.23 46.22
CA GLU A 225 16.77 38.51 47.49
C GLU A 225 15.33 38.99 47.27
N ASP A 226 14.38 38.46 48.04
CA ASP A 226 12.96 38.79 47.99
C ASP A 226 12.28 38.66 46.61
N CYS A 227 12.85 37.88 45.68
CA CYS A 227 12.26 37.64 44.36
C CYS A 227 12.12 36.15 44.07
N ALA A 228 11.03 35.80 43.38
CA ALA A 228 10.93 34.55 42.62
C ALA A 228 11.49 34.79 41.21
N GLY A 229 12.39 33.93 40.76
CA GLY A 229 13.00 33.99 39.43
C GLY A 229 12.45 32.89 38.52
N GLU A 230 12.17 33.23 37.27
CA GLU A 230 11.77 32.29 36.22
C GLU A 230 12.50 32.60 34.91
N TRP A 231 12.73 31.58 34.09
CA TRP A 231 13.23 31.78 32.74
C TRP A 231 12.08 32.11 31.79
N GLN A 232 12.18 33.24 31.11
CA GLN A 232 11.27 33.64 30.04
C GLN A 232 11.86 33.25 28.68
N TYR A 233 11.09 32.49 27.92
CA TYR A 233 11.47 31.95 26.62
C TYR A 233 11.22 32.93 25.46
N VAL A 234 12.21 33.06 24.56
CA VAL A 234 12.09 33.81 23.30
C VAL A 234 12.73 33.03 22.17
N GLN A 235 11.93 32.58 21.19
CA GLN A 235 12.46 31.95 19.98
C GLN A 235 13.34 32.91 19.17
N THR A 236 14.55 32.49 18.80
CA THR A 236 15.48 33.30 18.01
C THR A 236 15.81 32.70 16.63
N GLY A 237 15.54 31.42 16.41
CA GLY A 237 15.76 30.72 15.14
C GLY A 237 14.98 29.40 15.07
N GLU A 238 15.12 28.62 14.01
CA GLU A 238 14.41 27.31 13.87
C GLU A 238 14.82 26.33 14.99
N CYS A 239 16.09 26.34 15.40
CA CYS A 239 16.62 25.47 16.46
C CYS A 239 17.37 26.27 17.53
N SER A 240 16.88 27.47 17.86
CA SER A 240 17.47 28.28 18.93
C SER A 240 16.47 29.18 19.63
N ALA A 241 16.70 29.39 20.93
CA ALA A 241 15.98 30.35 21.75
C ALA A 241 16.89 31.00 22.79
N ASP A 242 16.46 32.18 23.22
CA ASP A 242 17.03 32.92 24.33
C ASP A 242 16.11 32.79 25.56
N MET A 243 16.72 32.62 26.73
CA MET A 243 16.08 32.45 28.03
C MET A 243 16.47 33.62 28.92
N PHE A 244 15.53 34.50 29.25
CA PHE A 244 15.78 35.69 30.06
C PHE A 244 15.32 35.46 31.51
N ALA A 245 16.18 35.74 32.48
CA ALA A 245 15.79 35.67 33.88
C ALA A 245 14.85 36.83 34.21
N VAL A 246 13.60 36.51 34.51
CA VAL A 246 12.59 37.46 34.97
C VAL A 246 12.40 37.26 36.48
N TYR A 247 12.42 38.38 37.21
CA TYR A 247 12.30 38.38 38.67
C TYR A 247 11.03 39.11 39.09
N THR A 248 10.16 38.39 39.78
CA THR A 248 8.95 38.91 40.39
C THR A 248 9.16 39.01 41.90
N PRO A 249 8.97 40.20 42.52
CA PRO A 249 9.04 40.33 43.97
C PRO A 249 8.10 39.33 44.65
N ARG A 250 8.60 38.65 45.68
CA ARG A 250 7.77 37.80 46.54
C ARG A 250 6.85 38.70 47.35
N GLU A 251 5.61 38.27 47.51
CA GLU A 251 4.64 38.94 48.36
C GLU A 251 4.41 38.10 49.62
N TYR A 252 4.51 38.74 50.78
CA TYR A 252 4.23 38.14 52.07
C TYR A 252 2.89 38.67 52.58
N ARG A 253 2.00 37.77 52.99
CA ARG A 253 0.75 38.14 53.65
C ARG A 253 0.96 38.16 55.16
N LEU A 254 0.88 39.34 55.76
CA LEU A 254 0.92 39.52 57.20
C LEU A 254 -0.51 39.50 57.76
N SER A 255 -0.83 38.53 58.62
CA SER A 255 -2.12 38.46 59.31
C SER A 255 -1.97 38.85 60.78
N PHE A 256 -2.59 39.95 61.18
CA PHE A 256 -2.47 40.52 62.53
C PHE A 256 -3.58 40.02 63.44
N TYR A 257 -3.26 39.54 64.63
CA TYR A 257 -4.20 39.00 65.62
C TYR A 257 -4.11 39.71 66.97
N VAL A 258 -5.26 39.98 67.58
CA VAL A 258 -5.36 40.59 68.92
C VAL A 258 -6.29 39.73 69.76
N ASP A 259 -5.80 39.26 70.90
CA ASP A 259 -6.53 38.36 71.81
C ASP A 259 -7.13 37.12 71.08
N GLY A 260 -6.45 36.63 70.03
CA GLY A 260 -6.85 35.46 69.24
C GLY A 260 -7.79 35.73 68.06
N GLU A 261 -8.23 36.98 67.86
CA GLU A 261 -9.09 37.37 66.74
C GLU A 261 -8.31 38.15 65.68
N LYS A 262 -8.63 37.92 64.39
CA LYS A 262 -7.98 38.62 63.27
C LYS A 262 -8.34 40.11 63.32
N TYR A 263 -7.33 40.94 63.47
CA TYR A 263 -7.42 42.40 63.58
C TYR A 263 -7.26 43.09 62.23
N ALA A 264 -6.29 42.66 61.43
CA ALA A 264 -5.96 43.28 60.13
C ALA A 264 -5.16 42.32 59.24
N GLU A 265 -4.98 42.71 57.99
CA GLU A 265 -4.11 42.03 57.03
C GLU A 265 -3.34 43.07 56.20
N ALA A 266 -2.09 42.75 55.84
CA ALA A 266 -1.29 43.51 54.90
C ALA A 266 -0.57 42.57 53.93
N ILE A 267 -0.35 43.04 52.70
CA ILE A 267 0.54 42.39 51.74
C ILE A 267 1.77 43.29 51.61
N VAL A 268 2.95 42.71 51.80
CA VAL A 268 4.23 43.43 51.73
C VAL A 268 5.19 42.65 50.86
N THR A 269 6.07 43.32 50.13
CA THR A 269 7.14 42.65 49.35
C THR A 269 8.37 42.34 50.20
N SER A 270 8.38 42.77 51.46
CA SER A 270 9.36 42.43 52.48
C SER A 270 8.67 42.45 53.84
N ALA A 271 8.86 41.41 54.68
CA ALA A 271 8.26 41.34 56.02
C ALA A 271 8.69 42.50 56.95
N GLU A 272 9.76 43.21 56.60
CA GLU A 272 10.27 44.37 57.34
C GLU A 272 9.64 45.71 56.92
N ASP A 273 8.77 45.74 55.91
CA ASP A 273 8.14 46.98 55.45
C ASP A 273 7.11 47.51 56.48
N LYS A 274 7.60 48.35 57.39
CA LYS A 274 6.83 48.97 58.47
C LYS A 274 5.82 50.02 57.98
N ALA A 275 5.86 50.44 56.71
CA ALA A 275 4.97 51.49 56.22
C ALA A 275 3.51 51.02 56.10
N VAL A 276 3.29 49.73 55.91
CA VAL A 276 1.96 49.12 55.67
C VAL A 276 1.42 48.43 56.94
N ILE A 277 2.18 48.44 58.04
CA ILE A 277 1.85 47.71 59.27
C ILE A 277 0.90 48.52 60.17
N PRO A 278 -0.26 47.97 60.57
CA PRO A 278 -1.19 48.66 61.45
C PRO A 278 -0.59 48.90 62.84
N ARG A 279 -1.01 49.97 63.51
CA ARG A 279 -0.58 50.22 64.89
C ARG A 279 -1.18 49.17 65.83
N VAL A 280 -0.40 48.73 66.82
CA VAL A 280 -0.91 47.85 67.90
C VAL A 280 -2.07 48.55 68.62
N PRO A 281 -3.24 47.91 68.79
CA PRO A 281 -4.35 48.50 69.52
C PRO A 281 -3.97 48.88 70.95
N ARG A 282 -4.55 49.96 71.47
CA ARG A 282 -4.24 50.43 72.82
C ARG A 282 -4.99 49.61 73.86
N ARG A 283 -4.29 49.12 74.88
CA ARG A 283 -4.87 48.45 76.05
C ARG A 283 -4.53 49.22 77.33
N LYS A 284 -5.54 49.58 78.11
CA LYS A 284 -5.38 50.44 79.30
C LYS A 284 -4.53 49.73 80.37
N GLY A 285 -3.45 50.37 80.81
CA GLY A 285 -2.53 49.80 81.80
C GLY A 285 -1.48 48.85 81.21
N PHE A 286 -1.41 48.69 79.88
CA PHE A 286 -0.45 47.83 79.21
C PHE A 286 0.30 48.59 78.11
N SER A 287 1.51 48.13 77.79
CA SER A 287 2.25 48.44 76.56
C SER A 287 2.12 47.26 75.60
N GLY A 288 1.70 47.51 74.35
CA GLY A 288 1.52 46.46 73.34
C GLY A 288 2.63 46.50 72.29
N GLU A 289 3.03 45.32 71.81
CA GLU A 289 3.99 45.11 70.73
C GLU A 289 3.49 44.01 69.78
N TRP A 290 3.78 44.13 68.49
CA TRP A 290 3.56 43.06 67.53
C TRP A 290 4.69 42.05 67.61
N VAL A 291 4.35 40.78 67.82
CA VAL A 291 5.29 39.67 67.79
C VAL A 291 5.02 38.86 66.54
N TYR A 292 6.05 38.65 65.73
CA TYR A 292 5.98 37.88 64.50
C TYR A 292 6.23 36.41 64.85
N GLU A 293 5.27 35.57 64.50
CA GLU A 293 5.39 34.12 64.60
C GLU A 293 5.75 33.60 63.21
N ASP A 294 6.82 32.81 63.17
CA ASP A 294 7.29 32.19 61.94
C ASP A 294 6.22 31.20 61.47
N SER A 295 5.50 31.57 60.43
CA SER A 295 4.66 30.65 59.67
C SER A 295 5.14 30.70 58.23
N ASP A 296 4.93 29.59 57.52
CA ASP A 296 5.43 29.22 56.20
C ASP A 296 5.75 30.41 55.28
N ASP A 297 6.81 30.32 54.47
CA ASP A 297 7.51 31.37 53.69
C ASP A 297 6.66 32.46 52.96
N GLU A 298 5.33 32.34 52.87
CA GLU A 298 4.41 33.27 52.21
C GLU A 298 3.33 33.89 53.13
N ASN A 299 3.06 33.32 54.31
CA ASN A 299 2.09 33.84 55.28
C ASN A 299 2.74 33.99 56.63
N VAL A 300 2.75 35.21 57.19
CA VAL A 300 3.32 35.48 58.52
C VAL A 300 2.20 35.84 59.49
N ILE A 301 2.11 35.12 60.60
CA ILE A 301 1.19 35.42 61.69
C ILE A 301 1.85 36.44 62.61
N VAL A 302 1.10 37.50 62.95
CA VAL A 302 1.59 38.58 63.81
C VAL A 302 0.63 38.79 64.96
N THR A 303 1.07 38.53 66.19
CA THR A 303 0.21 38.58 67.39
C THR A 303 0.52 39.78 68.26
N ALA A 304 -0.50 40.49 68.76
CA ALA A 304 -0.32 41.56 69.72
C ALA A 304 -0.03 41.00 71.12
N VAL A 305 1.14 41.29 71.67
CA VAL A 305 1.53 40.93 73.04
C VAL A 305 1.49 42.18 73.92
N TYR A 306 0.83 42.08 75.07
CA TYR A 306 0.64 43.19 76.00
C TYR A 306 1.37 42.95 77.32
N THR A 307 2.26 43.87 77.70
CA THR A 307 2.98 43.84 78.97
C THR A 307 2.42 44.92 79.91
N ALA A 308 2.16 44.57 81.17
CA ALA A 308 1.64 45.54 82.15
C ALA A 308 2.63 46.70 82.35
N LYS A 309 2.11 47.91 82.46
CA LYS A 309 2.89 49.11 82.80
C LYS A 309 3.06 49.28 84.30
#